data_AF-A0A4Q7L3R4-F1
#
_entry.id   AF-A0A4Q7L3R4-F1
#
_cell.length_a   1.000
_cell.length_b   1.000
_cell.length_c   1.000
_cell.angle_alpha   90.00
_cell.angle_beta   90.00
_cell.angle_gamma   90.00
#
_symmetry.space_group_name_H-M   'P 1'
#
loop_
_entity.id
_entity.type
_entity.pdbx_description
1 polymer ?
#
loop_
_entity_poly.entity_id
_entity_poly.type
_entity_poly.pdbx_seq_one_letter_code
_entity_poly.pdbx_strand_id
1 'polypeptide(L)'
;MNHQARGRITSTVDRQPPYDDVAGAELARVTVVKRFEGDLDGAGMAELLRATSTQAEASGGYVAFERVTGTLAGRRGSFVLQYYATINRGDGRVDVAVVPDSGTEELVGISGKLVLGMDGGQQTYEFEYELPAEQ
;
A
#
# COMPACT_ATOMS: atom_id res chain seq x y z
N MET A 1 -8.59 -17.85 10.95
CA MET A 1 -7.48 -18.69 10.41
C MET A 1 -6.56 -17.75 9.66
N ASN A 2 -5.24 -17.99 9.69
CA ASN A 2 -4.29 -17.15 8.95
C ASN A 2 -4.22 -17.62 7.49
N HIS A 3 -4.44 -16.70 6.56
CA HIS A 3 -4.46 -16.93 5.11
C HIS A 3 -3.31 -16.17 4.45
N GLN A 4 -2.88 -16.65 3.28
CA GLN A 4 -1.88 -15.97 2.46
C GLN A 4 -2.46 -15.74 1.05
N ALA A 5 -2.18 -14.55 0.51
CA ALA A 5 -2.49 -14.17 -0.86
C ALA A 5 -1.25 -13.55 -1.50
N ARG A 6 -1.04 -13.78 -2.78
CA ARG A 6 0.10 -13.24 -3.53
C ARG A 6 -0.30 -12.83 -4.93
N GLY A 7 0.50 -11.93 -5.49
CA GLY A 7 0.26 -11.48 -6.84
C GLY A 7 1.16 -10.34 -7.28
N ARG A 8 0.74 -9.68 -8.35
CA ARG A 8 1.46 -8.60 -9.01
C ARG A 8 0.68 -7.30 -8.89
N ILE A 9 1.42 -6.20 -8.98
CA ILE A 9 0.89 -4.84 -8.95
C ILE A 9 1.40 -4.09 -10.17
N THR A 10 0.49 -3.42 -10.88
CA THR A 10 0.86 -2.31 -11.77
C THR A 10 0.32 -1.02 -11.20
N SER A 11 1.01 0.11 -11.46
CA SER A 11 0.65 1.39 -10.85
C SER A 11 0.78 2.54 -11.84
N THR A 12 -0.13 3.50 -11.76
CA THR A 12 0.02 4.85 -12.32
C THR A 12 0.18 5.84 -11.17
N VAL A 13 1.00 6.86 -11.39
CA VAL A 13 1.38 7.83 -10.36
C VAL A 13 1.10 9.23 -10.87
N ASP A 14 0.30 9.97 -10.12
CA ASP A 14 0.10 11.40 -10.29
C ASP A 14 0.80 12.15 -9.14
N ARG A 15 1.68 13.07 -9.50
CA ARG A 15 2.49 13.84 -8.56
C ARG A 15 2.04 15.28 -8.60
N GLN A 16 1.59 15.78 -7.46
CA GLN A 16 1.35 17.20 -7.30
C GLN A 16 2.68 17.91 -7.06
N PRO A 17 2.78 19.21 -7.37
CA PRO A 17 3.91 20.02 -6.94
C PRO A 17 4.12 19.91 -5.42
N PRO A 18 5.37 20.03 -4.94
CA PRO A 18 5.64 20.11 -3.52
C PRO A 18 4.83 21.23 -2.86
N TYR A 19 4.30 20.96 -1.68
CA TYR A 19 3.61 21.97 -0.88
C TYR A 19 4.54 22.66 0.13
N ASP A 20 5.73 22.09 0.36
CA ASP A 20 6.81 22.65 1.17
C ASP A 20 8.15 22.15 0.59
N ASP A 21 9.10 23.05 0.37
CA ASP A 21 10.44 22.75 -0.17
C ASP A 21 11.56 23.39 0.66
N VAL A 22 11.28 23.69 1.93
CA VAL A 22 12.17 24.47 2.80
C VAL A 22 13.09 23.57 3.63
N ALA A 23 14.26 24.09 4.01
CA ALA A 23 15.10 23.55 5.08
C ALA A 23 15.55 22.08 4.92
N GLY A 24 15.91 21.66 3.72
CA GLY A 24 16.60 20.38 3.49
C GLY A 24 15.69 19.18 3.17
N ALA A 25 14.38 19.42 3.00
CA ALA A 25 13.42 18.41 2.57
C ALA A 25 12.35 18.99 1.63
N GLU A 26 11.86 18.16 0.73
CA GLU A 26 10.71 18.43 -0.14
C GLU A 26 9.52 17.59 0.36
N LEU A 27 8.39 18.23 0.66
CA LEU A 27 7.14 17.60 1.02
C LEU A 27 6.14 17.68 -0.12
N ALA A 28 5.58 16.53 -0.51
CA ALA A 28 4.68 16.44 -1.65
C ALA A 28 3.49 15.53 -1.36
N ARG A 29 2.38 15.79 -2.06
CA ARG A 29 1.23 14.88 -2.15
C ARG A 29 1.32 14.08 -3.44
N VAL A 30 1.04 12.78 -3.35
CA VAL A 30 1.07 11.87 -4.49
C VAL A 30 -0.18 11.03 -4.48
N THR A 31 -0.83 10.91 -5.63
CA THR A 31 -1.93 9.96 -5.84
C THR A 31 -1.39 8.78 -6.64
N VAL A 32 -1.65 7.56 -6.18
CA VAL A 32 -1.23 6.33 -6.87
C VAL A 32 -2.46 5.47 -7.09
N VAL A 33 -2.70 5.10 -8.34
CA VAL A 33 -3.73 4.12 -8.70
C VAL A 33 -3.03 2.81 -9.01
N LYS A 34 -3.45 1.74 -8.35
CA LYS A 34 -2.87 0.40 -8.47
C LYS A 34 -3.88 -0.57 -9.06
N ARG A 35 -3.36 -1.56 -9.78
CA ARG A 35 -4.09 -2.75 -10.20
C ARG A 35 -3.41 -3.97 -9.57
N PHE A 36 -4.15 -4.73 -8.80
CA PHE A 36 -3.71 -5.98 -8.17
C PHE A 36 -4.20 -7.16 -9.00
N GLU A 37 -3.31 -8.09 -9.33
CA GLU A 37 -3.64 -9.31 -10.06
C GLU A 37 -3.07 -10.53 -9.34
N GLY A 38 -3.84 -11.62 -9.26
CA GLY A 38 -3.47 -12.84 -8.52
C GLY A 38 -4.59 -13.24 -7.56
N ASP A 39 -4.22 -13.61 -6.33
CA ASP A 39 -5.18 -14.01 -5.30
C ASP A 39 -6.09 -12.85 -4.85
N LEU A 40 -5.56 -11.62 -4.89
CA LEU A 40 -6.33 -10.38 -4.89
C LEU A 40 -6.44 -9.87 -6.32
N ASP A 41 -7.66 -9.85 -6.84
CA ASP A 41 -8.03 -9.25 -8.11
C ASP A 41 -8.83 -7.96 -7.86
N GLY A 42 -8.19 -6.81 -7.98
CA GLY A 42 -8.83 -5.53 -7.69
C GLY A 42 -8.05 -4.30 -8.10
N ALA A 43 -8.56 -3.13 -7.73
CA ALA A 43 -7.93 -1.84 -7.91
C ALA A 43 -7.71 -1.15 -6.56
N GLY A 44 -6.63 -0.38 -6.47
CA GLY A 44 -6.28 0.43 -5.31
C GLY A 44 -6.17 1.89 -5.68
N MET A 45 -6.63 2.78 -4.82
CA MET A 45 -6.35 4.22 -4.93
C MET A 45 -5.76 4.71 -3.61
N ALA A 46 -4.51 5.16 -3.69
CA ALA A 46 -3.73 5.64 -2.57
C ALA A 46 -3.48 7.14 -2.66
N GLU A 47 -3.57 7.80 -1.51
CA GLU A 47 -3.11 9.17 -1.31
C GLU A 47 -1.94 9.14 -0.34
N LEU A 48 -0.80 9.69 -0.75
CA LEU A 48 0.43 9.67 0.03
C LEU A 48 0.89 11.09 0.36
N LEU A 49 1.41 11.25 1.57
CA LEU A 49 2.28 12.37 1.94
C LEU A 49 3.70 11.86 1.97
N ARG A 50 4.57 12.46 1.16
CA ARG A 50 5.98 12.08 1.00
C ARG A 50 6.88 13.20 1.49
N ALA A 51 7.95 12.83 2.19
CA ALA A 51 9.09 13.69 2.45
C ALA A 51 10.33 13.12 1.73
N THR A 52 11.03 13.95 0.97
CA THR A 52 12.29 13.59 0.28
C THR A 52 13.39 14.49 0.80
N SER A 53 14.53 13.94 1.23
CA SER A 53 15.67 14.78 1.61
C SER A 53 16.27 15.44 0.37
N THR A 54 16.58 16.73 0.46
CA THR A 54 17.34 17.45 -0.57
C THR A 54 18.85 17.39 -0.32
N GLN A 55 19.27 16.80 0.80
CA GLN A 55 20.67 16.75 1.24
C GLN A 55 21.28 15.35 1.07
N ALA A 56 20.46 14.30 1.07
CA ALA A 56 20.90 12.93 0.92
C ALA A 56 20.02 12.21 -0.10
N GLU A 57 20.62 11.77 -1.20
CA GLU A 57 19.93 10.99 -2.22
C GLU A 57 19.27 9.74 -1.62
N ALA A 58 18.14 9.35 -2.21
CA ALA A 58 17.36 8.18 -1.82
C ALA A 58 17.01 8.11 -0.31
N SER A 59 16.96 9.25 0.38
CA SER A 59 16.53 9.34 1.78
C SER A 59 15.21 10.07 1.89
N GLY A 60 14.33 9.60 2.77
CA GLY A 60 13.01 10.17 2.93
C GLY A 60 12.04 9.23 3.64
N GLY A 61 10.76 9.48 3.45
CA GLY A 61 9.71 8.65 4.00
C GLY A 61 8.36 9.02 3.40
N TYR A 62 7.37 8.18 3.64
CA TYR A 62 5.99 8.51 3.28
C TYR A 62 5.01 7.82 4.21
N VAL A 63 3.82 8.40 4.28
CA VAL A 63 2.64 7.77 4.86
C VAL A 63 1.52 7.80 3.84
N ALA A 64 0.65 6.79 3.87
CA ALA A 64 -0.46 6.71 2.94
C ALA A 64 -1.63 5.94 3.50
N PHE A 65 -2.80 6.22 2.94
CA PHE A 65 -3.94 5.31 2.97
C PHE A 65 -4.32 4.94 1.55
N GLU A 66 -4.60 3.65 1.35
CA GLU A 66 -5.05 3.10 0.08
C GLU A 66 -6.36 2.36 0.27
N ARG A 67 -7.40 2.75 -0.48
CA ARG A 67 -8.60 1.93 -0.58
C ARG A 67 -8.40 0.90 -1.67
N VAL A 68 -8.49 -0.37 -1.30
CA VAL A 68 -8.49 -1.50 -2.22
C VAL A 68 -9.92 -1.98 -2.37
N THR A 69 -10.38 -2.14 -3.61
CA THR A 69 -11.68 -2.72 -3.95
C THR A 69 -11.48 -3.85 -4.94
N GLY A 70 -12.07 -5.03 -4.68
CA GLY A 70 -11.92 -6.17 -5.55
C GLY A 70 -12.39 -7.48 -4.93
N THR A 71 -11.76 -8.57 -5.37
CA THR A 71 -12.03 -9.94 -4.92
C THR A 71 -10.75 -10.53 -4.34
N LEU A 72 -10.78 -10.92 -3.06
CA LEU A 72 -9.68 -11.59 -2.37
C LEU A 72 -10.04 -13.04 -2.14
N ALA A 73 -9.30 -13.97 -2.76
CA ALA A 73 -9.54 -15.41 -2.67
C ALA A 73 -11.02 -15.79 -2.91
N GLY A 74 -11.65 -15.15 -3.90
CA GLY A 74 -13.06 -15.35 -4.26
C GLY A 74 -14.09 -14.51 -3.50
N ARG A 75 -13.68 -13.76 -2.46
CA ARG A 75 -14.57 -12.95 -1.60
C ARG A 75 -14.53 -11.48 -2.00
N ARG A 76 -15.67 -10.89 -2.35
CA ARG A 76 -15.75 -9.49 -2.80
C ARG A 76 -15.85 -8.51 -1.65
N GLY A 77 -15.27 -7.34 -1.86
CA GLY A 77 -15.45 -6.20 -0.99
C GLY A 77 -14.36 -5.16 -1.17
N SER A 78 -14.16 -4.36 -0.13
CA SER A 78 -13.11 -3.37 -0.05
C SER A 78 -12.49 -3.35 1.34
N PHE A 79 -11.30 -2.79 1.46
CA PHE A 79 -10.63 -2.49 2.73
C PHE A 79 -9.63 -1.35 2.53
N VAL A 80 -9.10 -0.81 3.63
CA VAL A 80 -8.09 0.24 3.58
C VAL A 80 -6.76 -0.31 4.09
N LEU A 81 -5.69 -0.08 3.33
CA LEU A 81 -4.32 -0.30 3.77
C LEU A 81 -3.71 1.02 4.25
N GLN A 82 -2.98 0.99 5.36
CA GLN A 82 -2.13 2.07 5.83
C GLN A 82 -0.67 1.74 5.52
N TYR A 83 0.07 2.75 5.07
CA TYR A 83 1.51 2.67 4.80
C TYR A 83 2.27 3.59 5.75
N TYR A 84 3.40 3.10 6.25
CA TYR A 84 4.39 3.89 6.97
C TYR A 84 5.78 3.50 6.50
N ALA A 85 6.47 4.40 5.81
CA ALA A 85 7.78 4.12 5.21
C ALA A 85 8.85 5.07 5.72
N THR A 86 10.03 4.52 6.01
CA THR A 86 11.26 5.25 6.30
C THR A 86 12.37 4.70 5.42
N ILE A 87 13.10 5.60 4.77
CA ILE A 87 14.15 5.28 3.80
C ILE A 87 15.40 6.09 4.15
N ASN A 88 16.52 5.38 4.32
CA ASN A 88 17.83 5.93 4.62
C ASN A 88 18.79 5.50 3.52
N ARG A 89 19.10 6.42 2.59
CA ARG A 89 20.10 6.23 1.52
C ARG A 89 19.87 4.95 0.69
N GLY A 90 18.62 4.73 0.29
CA GLY A 90 18.22 3.55 -0.49
C GLY A 90 17.81 2.34 0.35
N ASP A 91 18.28 2.23 1.60
CA ASP A 91 17.83 1.20 2.53
C ASP A 91 16.56 1.67 3.24
N GLY A 92 15.44 0.99 3.00
CA GLY A 92 14.16 1.39 3.55
C GLY A 92 13.31 0.23 4.01
N ARG A 93 12.36 0.55 4.88
CA ARG A 93 11.27 -0.34 5.26
C ARG A 93 9.96 0.39 5.04
N VAL A 94 8.97 -0.36 4.61
CA VAL A 94 7.58 0.06 4.65
C VAL A 94 6.80 -0.96 5.46
N ASP A 95 6.06 -0.48 6.45
CA ASP A 95 5.04 -1.26 7.14
C ASP A 95 3.70 -0.99 6.46
N VAL A 96 3.05 -2.06 5.98
CA VAL A 96 1.72 -2.00 5.37
C VAL A 96 0.78 -2.89 6.17
N ALA A 97 -0.33 -2.31 6.65
CA ALA A 97 -1.32 -3.04 7.44
C ALA A 97 -2.73 -2.65 7.04
N VAL A 98 -3.67 -3.59 7.21
CA VAL A 98 -5.10 -3.30 7.09
C VAL A 98 -5.51 -2.38 8.24
N VAL A 99 -6.21 -1.29 7.92
CA VAL A 99 -6.86 -0.44 8.92
C VAL A 99 -8.00 -1.24 9.55
N PRO A 100 -8.03 -1.39 10.89
CA PRO A 100 -9.10 -2.13 11.57
C PRO A 100 -10.49 -1.66 11.15
N ASP A 101 -11.40 -2.62 11.01
CA ASP A 101 -12.82 -2.40 10.68
C ASP A 101 -13.07 -1.62 9.36
N SER A 102 -12.07 -1.54 8.48
CA SER A 102 -12.21 -0.92 7.15
C SER A 102 -12.82 -1.85 6.09
N GLY A 103 -12.89 -3.15 6.40
CA GLY A 103 -13.42 -4.18 5.51
C GLY A 103 -14.91 -4.02 5.23
N THR A 104 -15.32 -4.26 3.99
CA THR A 104 -16.73 -4.19 3.55
C THR A 104 -17.19 -5.49 2.90
N GLU A 105 -18.51 -5.67 2.78
CA GLU A 105 -19.14 -6.84 2.15
C GLU A 105 -18.63 -8.15 2.74
N GLU A 106 -18.10 -9.05 1.93
CA GLU A 106 -17.59 -10.33 2.41
C GLU A 106 -16.30 -10.10 3.23
N LEU A 107 -15.56 -9.01 2.99
CA LEU A 107 -14.31 -8.69 3.68
C LEU A 107 -14.48 -7.98 5.04
N VAL A 108 -15.70 -7.88 5.59
CA VAL A 108 -15.91 -7.34 6.94
C VAL A 108 -15.09 -8.14 7.97
N GLY A 109 -14.39 -7.41 8.85
CA GLY A 109 -13.52 -7.99 9.89
C GLY A 109 -12.15 -8.44 9.39
N ILE A 110 -11.79 -8.15 8.13
CA ILE A 110 -10.44 -8.41 7.62
C ILE A 110 -9.38 -7.69 8.45
N SER A 111 -8.31 -8.40 8.76
CA SER A 111 -7.08 -7.84 9.32
C SER A 111 -5.87 -8.47 8.63
N GLY A 112 -4.70 -7.84 8.68
CA GLY A 112 -3.53 -8.40 8.03
C GLY A 112 -2.42 -7.40 7.74
N LYS A 113 -1.33 -7.91 7.17
CA LYS A 113 -0.15 -7.16 6.76
C LYS A 113 0.26 -7.54 5.36
N LEU A 114 0.62 -6.53 4.56
CA LEU A 114 1.06 -6.71 3.18
C LEU A 114 2.55 -6.39 3.06
N VAL A 115 3.30 -7.28 2.44
CA VAL A 115 4.71 -7.09 2.09
C VAL A 115 4.80 -6.81 0.60
N LEU A 116 5.51 -5.74 0.24
CA LEU A 116 5.80 -5.41 -1.14
C LEU A 116 7.13 -6.02 -1.57
N GLY A 117 7.17 -6.55 -2.78
CA GLY A 117 8.37 -7.16 -3.37
C GLY A 117 8.59 -6.72 -4.82
N MET A 118 9.67 -7.25 -5.40
CA MET A 118 10.02 -7.09 -6.81
C MET A 118 10.45 -8.45 -7.36
N ASP A 119 9.88 -8.85 -8.50
CA ASP A 119 10.27 -10.06 -9.24
C ASP A 119 10.45 -9.70 -10.72
N GLY A 120 11.67 -9.87 -11.26
CA GLY A 120 11.97 -9.55 -12.65
C GLY A 120 11.68 -8.09 -13.06
N GLY A 121 11.72 -7.14 -12.13
CA GLY A 121 11.34 -5.74 -12.35
C GLY A 121 9.85 -5.43 -12.26
N GLN A 122 9.01 -6.44 -12.01
CA GLN A 122 7.58 -6.29 -11.73
C GLN A 122 7.35 -6.19 -10.23
N GLN A 123 6.52 -5.24 -9.80
CA GLN A 123 6.12 -5.13 -8.40
C GLN A 123 5.19 -6.28 -8.00
N THR A 124 5.45 -6.89 -6.85
CA THR A 124 4.68 -8.00 -6.29
C THR A 124 4.18 -7.67 -4.88
N TYR A 125 3.22 -8.46 -4.41
CA TYR A 125 2.80 -8.45 -3.01
C TYR A 125 2.70 -9.86 -2.45
N GLU A 126 2.92 -9.95 -1.14
CA GLU A 126 2.52 -11.07 -0.28
C GLU A 126 1.64 -10.49 0.83
N PHE A 127 0.45 -11.03 1.02
CA PHE A 127 -0.53 -10.54 1.97
C PHE A 127 -0.91 -11.66 2.94
N GLU A 128 -0.50 -11.49 4.20
CA GLU A 128 -0.93 -12.33 5.31
C GLU A 128 -2.16 -11.70 5.95
N TYR A 129 -3.28 -12.42 5.97
CA TYR A 129 -4.55 -11.87 6.42
C TYR A 129 -5.41 -12.89 7.15
N GLU A 130 -6.29 -12.36 7.99
CA GLU A 130 -7.31 -13.13 8.67
C GLU A 130 -8.69 -12.58 8.33
N LEU A 131 -9.67 -13.49 8.31
CA LEU A 131 -11.08 -13.18 8.23
C LEU A 131 -11.81 -13.92 9.34
N PRO A 132 -12.92 -13.35 9.85
CA PRO A 132 -13.82 -14.07 10.74
C PRO A 132 -14.29 -15.37 10.09
N ALA A 133 -14.55 -16.40 10.91
CA ALA A 133 -15.22 -17.59 10.41
C ALA A 133 -16.61 -17.23 9.87
N GLU A 134 -17.01 -17.87 8.77
CA GLU A 134 -18.40 -17.81 8.30
C GLU A 134 -19.30 -18.36 9.41
N GLN A 135 -20.36 -17.60 9.74
CA GLN A 135 -21.37 -18.00 10.74
C GLN A 135 -22.42 -18.91 10.10
#